data_AF-A0A845RQX9-F1
#
_entry.id   AF-A0A845RQX9-F1
#
_cell.length_a   1.000
_cell.length_b   1.000
_cell.length_c   1.000
_cell.angle_alpha   90.00
_cell.angle_beta   90.00
_cell.angle_gamma   90.00
#
_symmetry.space_group_name_H-M   'P 1'
#
loop_
_entity.id
_entity.type
_entity.pdbx_description
1 polymer ?
#
loop_
_entity_poly.entity_id
_entity_poly.type
_entity_poly.pdbx_seq_one_letter_code
_entity_poly.pdbx_strand_id
1 'polypeptide(L)'
;MSAPRSLIINSPYEIPVCHWEQDPRGRVLRVREGRRGAGYEIFDTRTNTRRTVELEMVNRIRPRVDEWRQAGYPGTTSVTRSLLEYWNDKGEFLDGRWENGPRPLPFYFCQIEAIETLIWWVEGLAEYKQGVFLPGDGGSWERICNKMATGTGKTTLMGMIITWQALNALTYPKRKEFSSAIFLVAPGLTVKERLQVLYPGHEKNVYDEFKMCPNEALRQKLNQAVILVENWHTLMPLKEPERSVMKKGRESDEAFTRRVLGKLATFRDIVVINDEAHHAYRQRPELKVSKRDAEQLGIDLEEATRWIEGLDRIHKTRRIRRCFDLSATPFAPTGKKSTEKGLFEWIISDFGLNDAIEAGLV
;
A
#
# COMPACT_ATOMS: atom_id res chain seq x y z
N MET A 1 -2.40 19.32 -34.30
CA MET A 1 -2.65 20.03 -33.03
C MET A 1 -1.32 20.34 -32.39
N SER A 2 -1.12 21.54 -31.87
CA SER A 2 0.06 21.88 -31.07
C SER A 2 0.07 21.08 -29.78
N ALA A 3 1.24 20.62 -29.33
CA ALA A 3 1.38 19.94 -28.05
C ALA A 3 0.87 20.86 -26.90
N PRO A 4 0.21 20.30 -25.87
CA PRO A 4 -0.28 21.09 -24.74
C PRO A 4 0.89 21.75 -23.98
N ARG A 5 0.67 22.97 -23.47
CA ARG A 5 1.69 23.71 -22.68
C ARG A 5 1.93 23.10 -21.30
N SER A 6 0.95 22.39 -20.75
CA SER A 6 1.03 21.65 -19.49
C SER A 6 0.16 20.40 -19.60
N LEU A 7 0.59 19.31 -18.96
CA LEU A 7 -0.22 18.11 -18.78
C LEU A 7 -1.04 18.16 -17.48
N ILE A 8 -0.76 19.11 -16.59
CA ILE A 8 -1.46 19.29 -15.32
C ILE A 8 -2.84 19.90 -15.60
N ILE A 9 -3.88 19.15 -15.29
CA ILE A 9 -5.28 19.50 -15.55
C ILE A 9 -6.20 19.21 -14.34
N ASN A 10 -5.68 18.62 -13.27
CA ASN A 10 -6.40 18.35 -12.03
C ASN A 10 -5.65 18.94 -10.81
N SER A 11 -6.39 19.19 -9.73
CA SER A 11 -5.80 19.47 -8.42
C SER A 11 -5.28 18.17 -7.79
N PRO A 12 -4.14 18.18 -7.08
CA PRO A 12 -3.67 17.02 -6.31
C PRO A 12 -4.50 16.76 -5.05
N TYR A 13 -5.37 17.69 -4.65
CA TYR A 13 -6.13 17.65 -3.40
C TYR A 13 -7.61 17.33 -3.59
N GLU A 14 -8.09 17.27 -4.83
CA GLU A 14 -9.49 16.98 -5.17
C GLU A 14 -9.58 15.72 -6.03
N ILE A 15 -10.79 15.16 -6.12
CA ILE A 15 -11.08 14.05 -7.04
C ILE A 15 -10.77 14.51 -8.48
N PRO A 16 -10.01 13.75 -9.29
CA PRO A 16 -9.79 14.09 -10.69
C PRO A 16 -11.12 14.15 -11.47
N VAL A 17 -11.36 15.27 -12.14
CA VAL A 17 -12.61 15.54 -12.89
C VAL A 17 -12.42 15.53 -14.39
N CYS A 18 -11.18 15.48 -14.87
CA CYS A 18 -10.87 15.30 -16.28
C CYS A 18 -9.57 14.50 -16.45
N HIS A 19 -9.31 13.99 -17.66
CA HIS A 19 -8.08 13.27 -17.97
C HIS A 19 -7.73 13.40 -19.45
N TRP A 20 -6.46 13.23 -19.81
CA TRP A 20 -6.01 13.20 -21.20
C TRP A 20 -6.35 11.86 -21.85
N GLU A 21 -7.12 11.91 -22.95
CA GLU A 21 -7.26 10.78 -23.86
C GLU A 21 -5.96 10.62 -24.65
N GLN A 22 -5.47 9.38 -24.75
CA GLN A 22 -4.24 9.05 -25.46
C GLN A 22 -4.53 8.08 -26.61
N ASP A 23 -3.84 8.26 -27.74
CA ASP A 23 -3.84 7.29 -28.83
C ASP A 23 -3.07 6.01 -28.42
N PRO A 24 -3.15 4.91 -29.20
CA PRO A 24 -2.38 3.70 -28.91
C PRO A 24 -0.87 3.89 -28.87
N ARG A 25 -0.32 5.02 -29.32
CA ARG A 25 1.11 5.36 -29.23
C ARG A 25 1.43 6.27 -28.03
N GLY A 26 0.44 6.55 -27.17
CA GLY A 26 0.58 7.43 -26.00
C GLY A 26 0.54 8.92 -26.33
N ARG A 27 0.15 9.31 -27.56
CA ARG A 27 0.01 10.73 -27.91
C ARG A 27 -1.29 11.26 -27.34
N VAL A 28 -1.18 12.33 -26.59
CA VAL A 28 -2.31 13.08 -26.03
C VAL A 28 -3.16 13.65 -27.16
N LEU A 29 -4.45 13.35 -27.15
CA LEU A 29 -5.40 13.74 -28.18
C LEU A 29 -6.24 14.94 -27.73
N ARG A 30 -6.98 14.78 -26.63
CA ARG A 30 -7.88 15.78 -26.07
C ARG A 30 -8.12 15.52 -24.58
N VAL A 31 -8.59 16.55 -23.87
CA VAL A 31 -9.10 16.39 -22.51
C VAL A 31 -10.48 15.74 -22.58
N ARG A 32 -10.72 14.73 -21.75
CA ARG A 32 -12.02 14.10 -21.55
C ARG A 32 -12.52 14.44 -20.15
N GLU A 33 -13.79 14.82 -20.05
CA GLU A 33 -14.47 15.02 -18.76
C GLU A 33 -14.72 13.68 -18.06
N GLY A 34 -14.68 13.73 -16.73
CA GLY A 34 -14.82 12.59 -15.85
C GLY A 34 -13.49 12.00 -15.39
N ARG A 35 -13.56 11.27 -14.29
CA ARG A 35 -12.44 10.57 -13.69
C ARG A 35 -11.96 9.43 -14.59
N ARG A 36 -10.64 9.26 -14.72
CA ARG A 36 -10.04 8.12 -15.42
C ARG A 36 -10.42 6.80 -14.73
N GLY A 37 -10.88 5.83 -15.52
CA GLY A 37 -11.12 4.48 -15.03
C GLY A 37 -9.83 3.85 -14.50
N ALA A 38 -9.92 3.12 -13.39
CA ALA A 38 -8.78 2.42 -12.82
C ALA A 38 -8.29 1.35 -13.79
N GLY A 39 -6.97 1.26 -13.97
CA GLY A 39 -6.38 0.43 -15.00
C GLY A 39 -4.86 0.44 -15.01
N TYR A 40 -4.29 -0.33 -15.93
CA TYR A 40 -2.86 -0.30 -16.20
C TYR A 40 -2.59 -0.31 -17.70
N GLU A 41 -1.53 0.37 -18.09
CA GLU A 41 -1.06 0.37 -19.46
C GLU A 41 -0.07 -0.78 -19.67
N ILE A 42 -0.33 -1.57 -20.70
CA ILE A 42 0.58 -2.59 -21.20
C ILE A 42 1.21 -2.04 -22.47
N PHE A 43 2.52 -1.90 -22.44
CA PHE A 43 3.30 -1.53 -23.61
C PHE A 43 3.71 -2.80 -24.38
N ASP A 44 3.29 -2.89 -25.64
CA ASP A 44 3.77 -3.87 -26.60
C ASP A 44 4.97 -3.29 -27.35
N THR A 45 6.15 -3.80 -27.02
CA THR A 45 7.43 -3.37 -27.61
C THR A 45 7.55 -3.71 -29.09
N ARG A 46 6.79 -4.69 -29.61
CA ARG A 46 6.87 -5.10 -31.02
C ARG A 46 6.14 -4.13 -31.94
N THR A 47 4.97 -3.67 -31.49
CA THR A 47 4.11 -2.77 -32.25
C THR A 47 4.26 -1.31 -31.83
N ASN A 48 5.02 -1.04 -30.76
CA ASN A 48 5.13 0.27 -30.13
C ASN A 48 3.75 0.86 -29.80
N THR A 49 2.87 -0.01 -29.28
CA THR A 49 1.51 0.36 -28.89
C THR A 49 1.26 0.11 -27.41
N ARG A 50 0.28 0.83 -26.86
CA ARG A 50 -0.22 0.70 -25.50
C ARG A 50 -1.66 0.21 -25.56
N ARG A 51 -1.98 -0.73 -24.68
CA ARG A 51 -3.36 -1.09 -24.37
C ARG A 51 -3.62 -0.89 -22.89
N THR A 52 -4.81 -0.41 -22.56
CA THR A 52 -5.26 -0.32 -21.18
C THR A 52 -5.99 -1.60 -20.83
N VAL A 53 -5.68 -2.15 -19.66
CA VAL A 53 -6.49 -3.21 -19.07
C VAL A 53 -7.06 -2.69 -17.76
N GLU A 54 -8.37 -2.85 -17.61
CA GLU A 54 -9.12 -2.27 -16.51
C GLU A 54 -8.89 -3.03 -15.20
N LEU A 55 -8.90 -2.27 -14.11
CA LEU A 55 -8.99 -2.82 -12.76
C LEU A 55 -10.47 -2.83 -12.35
N GLU A 56 -11.22 -3.80 -12.90
CA GLU A 56 -12.67 -3.91 -12.70
C GLU A 56 -13.09 -3.84 -11.23
N MET A 57 -12.36 -4.52 -10.35
CA MET A 57 -12.64 -4.54 -8.91
C MET A 57 -12.55 -3.13 -8.32
N VAL A 58 -11.49 -2.37 -8.64
CA VAL A 58 -11.31 -1.00 -8.17
C VAL A 58 -12.42 -0.08 -8.70
N ASN A 59 -12.79 -0.23 -9.98
CA ASN A 59 -13.89 0.54 -10.58
C ASN A 59 -15.24 0.23 -9.90
N ARG A 60 -15.44 -0.99 -9.39
CA ARG A 60 -16.63 -1.37 -8.59
C ARG A 60 -16.57 -0.88 -7.14
N ILE A 61 -15.37 -0.73 -6.57
CA ILE A 61 -15.16 -0.29 -5.19
C ILE A 61 -15.36 1.22 -5.04
N ARG A 62 -14.81 2.04 -5.96
CA ARG A 62 -14.88 3.51 -5.90
C ARG A 62 -16.28 4.06 -5.54
N PRO A 63 -17.36 3.75 -6.29
CA PRO A 63 -18.69 4.27 -5.96
C PRO A 63 -19.22 3.78 -4.59
N ARG A 64 -18.81 2.60 -4.12
CA ARG A 64 -19.22 2.08 -2.80
C ARG A 64 -18.54 2.79 -1.66
N VAL A 65 -17.27 3.15 -1.84
CA VAL A 65 -16.54 3.99 -0.88
C VAL A 65 -17.16 5.38 -0.87
N ASP A 66 -17.56 5.91 -2.03
CA ASP A 66 -18.27 7.19 -2.11
C ASP A 66 -19.62 7.15 -1.37
N GLU A 67 -20.45 6.13 -1.60
CA GLU A 67 -21.72 5.91 -0.89
C GLU A 67 -21.51 5.78 0.63
N TRP A 68 -20.51 5.00 1.05
CA TRP A 68 -20.16 4.83 2.47
C TRP A 68 -19.66 6.13 3.11
N ARG A 69 -18.87 6.92 2.39
CA ARG A 69 -18.42 8.25 2.81
C ARG A 69 -19.62 9.20 2.98
N GLN A 70 -20.52 9.25 2.00
CA GLN A 70 -21.71 10.10 2.03
C GLN A 70 -22.69 9.71 3.15
N ALA A 71 -22.76 8.42 3.50
CA ALA A 71 -23.50 7.93 4.66
C ALA A 71 -22.83 8.24 6.01
N GLY A 72 -21.68 8.94 6.01
CA GLY A 72 -20.97 9.33 7.22
C GLY A 72 -20.14 8.21 7.85
N TYR A 73 -19.60 7.28 7.07
CA TYR A 73 -18.70 6.21 7.53
C TYR A 73 -19.32 5.21 8.53
N PRO A 74 -20.50 4.62 8.25
CA PRO A 74 -21.12 3.65 9.14
C PRO A 74 -20.23 2.40 9.38
N GLY A 75 -20.27 1.89 10.61
CA GLY A 75 -19.47 0.74 11.07
C GLY A 75 -18.10 1.08 11.67
N THR A 76 -17.61 2.30 11.47
CA THR A 76 -16.33 2.76 12.03
C THR A 76 -16.36 2.94 13.54
N THR A 77 -15.20 2.81 14.19
CA THR A 77 -15.06 3.27 15.58
C THR A 77 -15.09 4.80 15.67
N SER A 78 -15.28 5.35 16.88
CA SER A 78 -15.19 6.81 17.08
C SER A 78 -13.77 7.35 16.85
N VAL A 79 -12.73 6.53 17.07
CA VAL A 79 -11.34 6.90 16.75
C VAL A 79 -11.18 7.03 15.23
N THR A 80 -11.64 6.04 14.48
CA THR A 80 -11.59 6.06 13.01
C THR A 80 -12.38 7.22 12.43
N ARG A 81 -13.61 7.45 12.90
CA ARG A 81 -14.42 8.60 12.46
C ARG A 81 -13.71 9.92 12.73
N SER A 82 -13.16 10.11 13.93
CA SER A 82 -12.40 11.34 14.27
C SER A 82 -11.15 11.52 13.40
N LEU A 83 -10.44 10.44 13.04
CA LEU A 83 -9.31 10.49 12.11
C LEU A 83 -9.76 10.90 10.72
N LEU A 84 -10.83 10.29 10.19
CA LEU A 84 -11.36 10.58 8.85
C LEU A 84 -11.86 12.03 8.73
N GLU A 85 -12.63 12.50 9.72
CA GLU A 85 -13.09 13.90 9.80
C GLU A 85 -11.88 14.84 9.82
N TYR A 86 -10.92 14.57 10.71
CA TYR A 86 -9.73 15.40 10.83
C TYR A 86 -8.86 15.38 9.58
N TRP A 87 -8.68 14.25 8.88
CA TRP A 87 -7.86 14.17 7.66
C TRP A 87 -8.52 14.82 6.45
N ASN A 88 -9.86 14.84 6.41
CA ASN A 88 -10.63 15.56 5.41
C ASN A 88 -10.86 17.04 5.75
N ASP A 89 -10.53 17.48 6.98
CA ASP A 89 -10.64 18.88 7.38
C ASP A 89 -9.75 19.77 6.51
N LYS A 90 -10.37 20.78 5.89
CA LYS A 90 -9.77 21.65 4.88
C LYS A 90 -9.67 23.08 5.41
N GLY A 91 -8.55 23.71 5.12
CA GLY A 91 -8.45 25.16 5.02
C GLY A 91 -8.88 25.65 3.64
N GLU A 92 -8.40 26.82 3.26
CA GLU A 92 -8.71 27.47 1.98
C GLU A 92 -7.41 27.83 1.24
N PHE A 93 -7.46 27.76 -0.10
CA PHE A 93 -6.39 28.30 -0.93
C PHE A 93 -6.68 29.77 -1.25
N LEU A 94 -6.00 30.67 -0.55
CA LEU A 94 -6.08 32.12 -0.76
C LEU A 94 -4.81 32.58 -1.49
N ASP A 95 -4.97 33.21 -2.66
CA ASP A 95 -3.85 33.67 -3.51
C ASP A 95 -2.77 32.60 -3.77
N GLY A 96 -3.19 31.35 -3.93
CA GLY A 96 -2.31 30.20 -4.17
C GLY A 96 -1.57 29.69 -2.93
N ARG A 97 -1.89 30.19 -1.74
CA ARG A 97 -1.36 29.73 -0.45
C ARG A 97 -2.43 29.01 0.35
N TRP A 98 -2.03 27.95 1.04
CA TRP A 98 -2.91 27.22 1.94
C TRP A 98 -2.99 27.94 3.28
N GLU A 99 -4.20 28.33 3.68
CA GLU A 99 -4.48 29.05 4.92
C GLU A 99 -5.64 28.41 5.70
N ASN A 100 -5.73 28.69 6.99
CA ASN A 100 -6.83 28.28 7.89
C ASN A 100 -7.08 26.76 8.01
N GLY A 101 -6.19 25.91 7.50
CA GLY A 101 -6.28 24.45 7.68
C GLY A 101 -5.60 23.97 8.97
N PRO A 102 -5.96 22.77 9.47
CA PRO A 102 -5.31 22.19 10.65
C PRO A 102 -3.84 21.79 10.41
N ARG A 103 -3.47 21.66 9.14
CA ARG A 103 -2.15 21.21 8.64
C ARG A 103 -1.51 22.26 7.74
N PRO A 104 -0.17 22.26 7.60
CA PRO A 104 0.54 23.16 6.67
C PRO A 104 0.14 22.99 5.20
N LEU A 105 -0.24 21.78 4.81
CA LEU A 105 -0.84 21.44 3.52
C LEU A 105 -1.89 20.33 3.73
N PRO A 106 -2.93 20.26 2.89
CA PRO A 106 -3.87 19.14 2.93
C PRO A 106 -3.20 17.86 2.42
N PHE A 107 -3.76 16.71 2.80
CA PHE A 107 -3.34 15.44 2.21
C PHE A 107 -3.74 15.39 0.73
N TYR A 108 -2.95 14.68 -0.07
CA TYR A 108 -3.32 14.45 -1.46
C TYR A 108 -4.57 13.58 -1.52
N PHE A 109 -5.41 13.83 -2.52
CA PHE A 109 -6.64 13.06 -2.72
C PHE A 109 -6.34 11.55 -2.80
N CYS A 110 -5.27 11.16 -3.51
CA CYS A 110 -4.87 9.76 -3.64
C CYS A 110 -4.50 9.08 -2.31
N GLN A 111 -4.00 9.84 -1.32
CA GLN A 111 -3.69 9.34 0.01
C GLN A 111 -4.98 9.12 0.81
N ILE A 112 -5.89 10.09 0.77
CA ILE A 112 -7.21 10.04 1.41
C ILE A 112 -8.03 8.88 0.85
N GLU A 113 -8.13 8.77 -0.48
CA GLU A 113 -8.87 7.68 -1.12
C GLU A 113 -8.30 6.31 -0.73
N ALA A 114 -6.96 6.17 -0.74
CA ALA A 114 -6.33 4.91 -0.40
C ALA A 114 -6.63 4.50 1.05
N ILE A 115 -6.48 5.41 2.02
CA ILE A 115 -6.77 5.08 3.43
C ILE A 115 -8.26 4.84 3.68
N GLU A 116 -9.15 5.64 3.08
CA GLU A 116 -10.59 5.45 3.20
C GLU A 116 -11.03 4.10 2.64
N THR A 117 -10.45 3.69 1.52
CA THR A 117 -10.76 2.39 0.91
C THR A 117 -10.28 1.23 1.81
N LEU A 118 -9.12 1.36 2.46
CA LEU A 118 -8.66 0.38 3.44
C LEU A 118 -9.59 0.31 4.66
N ILE A 119 -9.98 1.46 5.20
CA ILE A 119 -10.88 1.54 6.35
C ILE A 119 -12.25 0.96 5.99
N TRP A 120 -12.80 1.34 4.84
CA TRP A 120 -14.06 0.80 4.32
C TRP A 120 -14.03 -0.73 4.26
N TRP A 121 -12.94 -1.32 3.76
CA TRP A 121 -12.83 -2.78 3.68
C TRP A 121 -12.83 -3.43 5.07
N VAL A 122 -12.08 -2.85 6.01
CA VAL A 122 -11.83 -3.45 7.33
C VAL A 122 -12.98 -3.21 8.31
N GLU A 123 -13.52 -2.00 8.37
CA GLU A 123 -14.53 -1.57 9.34
C GLU A 123 -15.93 -1.39 8.75
N GLY A 124 -16.05 -1.16 7.45
CA GLY A 124 -17.33 -0.95 6.80
C GLY A 124 -18.27 -2.13 7.00
N LEU A 125 -19.57 -1.82 7.19
CA LEU A 125 -20.61 -2.84 7.34
C LEU A 125 -20.68 -3.73 6.08
N ALA A 126 -21.13 -4.97 6.26
CA ALA A 126 -21.12 -5.97 5.19
C ALA A 126 -21.95 -5.55 3.95
N GLU A 127 -23.03 -4.79 4.14
CA GLU A 127 -23.89 -4.28 3.06
C GLU A 127 -23.12 -3.39 2.08
N TYR A 128 -22.22 -2.53 2.56
CA TYR A 128 -21.40 -1.66 1.70
C TYR A 128 -20.40 -2.48 0.87
N LYS A 129 -20.03 -3.69 1.34
CA LYS A 129 -19.04 -4.57 0.69
C LYS A 129 -19.68 -5.69 -0.16
N GLN A 130 -21.01 -5.76 -0.23
CA GLN A 130 -21.72 -6.87 -0.87
C GLN A 130 -21.30 -7.09 -2.33
N GLY A 131 -20.72 -8.26 -2.66
CA GLY A 131 -20.31 -8.57 -4.03
C GLY A 131 -18.93 -8.04 -4.41
N VAL A 132 -18.20 -7.43 -3.47
CA VAL A 132 -16.76 -7.20 -3.57
C VAL A 132 -16.05 -8.39 -2.92
N PHE A 133 -15.17 -9.04 -3.67
CA PHE A 133 -14.40 -10.18 -3.19
C PHE A 133 -12.93 -9.96 -3.58
N LEU A 134 -12.04 -10.01 -2.60
CA LEU A 134 -10.59 -9.93 -2.81
C LEU A 134 -10.01 -11.34 -2.68
N PRO A 135 -9.57 -11.98 -3.79
CA PRO A 135 -9.05 -13.35 -3.76
C PRO A 135 -7.77 -13.51 -2.92
N GLY A 136 -7.02 -12.42 -2.72
CA GLY A 136 -5.70 -12.46 -2.08
C GLY A 136 -4.67 -13.17 -2.96
N ASP A 137 -3.57 -13.60 -2.36
CA ASP A 137 -2.49 -14.29 -3.07
C ASP A 137 -2.56 -15.83 -2.97
N GLY A 138 -3.63 -16.36 -2.36
CA GLY A 138 -3.79 -17.79 -2.06
C GLY A 138 -3.14 -18.24 -0.73
N GLY A 139 -2.56 -17.31 0.04
CA GLY A 139 -2.01 -17.56 1.37
C GLY A 139 -3.05 -17.66 2.48
N SER A 140 -2.58 -18.01 3.69
CA SER A 140 -3.43 -18.18 4.87
C SER A 140 -3.80 -16.88 5.60
N TRP A 141 -3.33 -15.73 5.10
CA TRP A 141 -3.53 -14.41 5.67
C TRP A 141 -3.91 -13.42 4.59
N GLU A 142 -4.72 -12.44 4.96
CA GLU A 142 -5.31 -11.50 4.03
C GLU A 142 -4.30 -10.45 3.55
N ARG A 143 -4.40 -10.11 2.26
CA ARG A 143 -3.62 -9.07 1.61
C ARG A 143 -4.54 -8.08 0.93
N ILE A 144 -4.22 -6.80 1.05
CA ILE A 144 -4.96 -5.72 0.41
C ILE A 144 -3.94 -4.76 -0.19
N CYS A 145 -4.09 -4.44 -1.48
CA CYS A 145 -3.13 -3.61 -2.19
C CYS A 145 -3.72 -2.26 -2.59
N ASN A 146 -3.01 -1.18 -2.27
CA ASN A 146 -3.23 0.13 -2.88
C ASN A 146 -2.20 0.33 -4.00
N LYS A 147 -2.69 0.55 -5.22
CA LYS A 147 -1.85 0.93 -6.36
C LYS A 147 -1.65 2.44 -6.34
N MET A 148 -0.41 2.88 -6.16
CA MET A 148 -0.06 4.30 -6.04
C MET A 148 1.22 4.61 -6.82
N ALA A 149 1.15 5.54 -7.77
CA ALA A 149 2.32 6.00 -8.51
C ALA A 149 3.44 6.50 -7.57
N THR A 150 4.70 6.30 -7.96
CA THR A 150 5.85 6.85 -7.22
C THR A 150 5.72 8.37 -7.11
N GLY A 151 6.06 8.95 -5.97
CA GLY A 151 5.90 10.41 -5.72
C GLY A 151 4.57 10.81 -5.09
N THR A 152 3.53 9.97 -5.13
CA THR A 152 2.19 10.26 -4.55
C THR A 152 2.12 10.17 -3.02
N GLY A 153 3.25 9.89 -2.35
CA GLY A 153 3.35 9.87 -0.88
C GLY A 153 2.93 8.57 -0.21
N LYS A 154 3.42 7.42 -0.70
CA LYS A 154 3.23 6.10 -0.04
C LYS A 154 3.63 6.11 1.44
N THR A 155 4.73 6.79 1.79
CA THR A 155 5.18 6.93 3.19
C THR A 155 4.14 7.65 4.06
N THR A 156 3.48 8.69 3.53
CA THR A 156 2.38 9.37 4.22
C THR A 156 1.22 8.41 4.48
N LEU A 157 0.81 7.63 3.47
CA LEU A 157 -0.21 6.60 3.63
C LEU A 157 0.19 5.54 4.68
N MET A 158 1.45 5.10 4.73
CA MET A 158 1.92 4.18 5.78
C MET A 158 1.74 4.79 7.18
N GLY A 159 2.07 6.08 7.35
CA GLY A 159 1.82 6.79 8.61
C GLY A 159 0.34 6.86 8.98
N MET A 160 -0.54 7.07 8.00
CA MET A 160 -2.00 7.05 8.20
C MET A 160 -2.50 5.66 8.61
N ILE A 161 -2.01 4.59 7.96
CA ILE A 161 -2.32 3.20 8.31
C ILE A 161 -1.87 2.91 9.75
N ILE A 162 -0.64 3.28 10.12
CA ILE A 162 -0.11 3.05 11.47
C ILE A 162 -0.93 3.83 12.51
N THR A 163 -1.23 5.09 12.24
CA THR A 163 -2.06 5.94 13.11
C THR A 163 -3.42 5.30 13.36
N TRP A 164 -4.09 4.88 12.28
CA TRP A 164 -5.38 4.21 12.34
C TRP A 164 -5.33 2.88 13.13
N GLN A 165 -4.40 2.01 12.78
CA GLN A 165 -4.27 0.68 13.38
C GLN A 165 -3.89 0.76 14.86
N ALA A 166 -2.85 1.51 15.21
CA ALA A 166 -2.35 1.58 16.57
C ALA A 166 -3.34 2.29 17.51
N LEU A 167 -3.92 3.43 17.12
CA LEU A 167 -4.85 4.15 17.99
C LEU A 167 -6.12 3.35 18.27
N ASN A 168 -6.64 2.63 17.28
CA ASN A 168 -7.77 1.75 17.47
C ASN A 168 -7.43 0.54 18.35
N ALA A 169 -6.30 -0.12 18.13
CA ALA A 169 -5.88 -1.27 18.94
C ALA A 169 -5.69 -0.88 20.42
N LEU A 170 -5.09 0.29 20.67
CA LEU A 170 -4.84 0.82 22.01
C LEU A 170 -6.13 1.31 22.70
N THR A 171 -7.09 1.83 21.93
CA THR A 171 -8.35 2.35 22.49
C THR A 171 -9.39 1.25 22.66
N TYR A 172 -9.40 0.24 21.79
CA TYR A 172 -10.35 -0.87 21.80
C TYR A 172 -9.65 -2.24 21.77
N PRO A 173 -8.98 -2.69 22.86
CA PRO A 173 -8.21 -3.95 22.86
C PRO A 173 -9.03 -5.23 22.57
N LYS A 174 -10.37 -5.15 22.65
CA LYS A 174 -11.29 -6.24 22.29
C LYS A 174 -11.58 -6.32 20.78
N ARG A 175 -11.38 -5.24 20.03
CA ARG A 175 -11.52 -5.18 18.57
C ARG A 175 -10.25 -5.74 17.94
N LYS A 176 -10.32 -6.98 17.46
CA LYS A 176 -9.14 -7.74 17.03
C LYS A 176 -8.69 -7.41 15.62
N GLU A 177 -9.48 -6.71 14.83
CA GLU A 177 -9.15 -6.28 13.47
C GLU A 177 -8.00 -5.26 13.39
N PHE A 178 -7.63 -4.66 14.53
CA PHE A 178 -6.53 -3.70 14.64
C PHE A 178 -5.32 -4.28 15.38
N SER A 179 -4.15 -3.69 15.13
CA SER A 179 -2.92 -4.00 15.86
C SER A 179 -2.09 -2.76 16.14
N SER A 180 -1.48 -2.69 17.33
CA SER A 180 -0.43 -1.71 17.62
C SER A 180 0.98 -2.24 17.30
N ALA A 181 1.09 -3.51 16.87
CA ALA A 181 2.32 -4.17 16.48
C ALA A 181 2.41 -4.22 14.94
N ILE A 182 3.27 -3.37 14.37
CA ILE A 182 3.39 -3.18 12.93
C ILE A 182 4.77 -3.63 12.44
N PHE A 183 4.80 -4.54 11.47
CA PHE A 183 6.01 -4.96 10.79
C PHE A 183 6.04 -4.42 9.36
N LEU A 184 7.03 -3.61 9.03
CA LEU A 184 7.22 -3.04 7.70
C LEU A 184 8.38 -3.73 7.00
N VAL A 185 8.17 -4.13 5.75
CA VAL A 185 9.20 -4.75 4.93
C VAL A 185 9.49 -3.89 3.70
N ALA A 186 10.77 -3.58 3.51
CA ALA A 186 11.29 -2.73 2.44
C ALA A 186 12.12 -3.55 1.43
N PRO A 187 12.11 -3.18 0.13
CA PRO A 187 12.84 -3.89 -0.92
C PRO A 187 14.36 -3.71 -0.83
N GLY A 188 14.84 -2.57 -0.29
CA GLY A 188 16.27 -2.27 -0.20
C GLY A 188 16.64 -1.46 1.03
N LEU A 189 17.94 -1.38 1.32
CA LEU A 189 18.46 -0.66 2.51
C LEU A 189 18.22 0.85 2.43
N THR A 190 18.33 1.47 1.26
CA THR A 190 18.01 2.90 1.07
C THR A 190 16.53 3.18 1.40
N VAL A 191 15.64 2.27 1.01
CA VAL A 191 14.21 2.37 1.32
C VAL A 191 13.97 2.16 2.82
N LYS A 192 14.62 1.16 3.43
CA LYS A 192 14.56 0.92 4.87
C LYS A 192 14.98 2.16 5.67
N GLU A 193 16.04 2.84 5.22
CA GLU A 193 16.58 4.03 5.90
C GLU A 193 15.63 5.23 5.80
N ARG A 194 15.06 5.51 4.61
CA ARG A 194 14.06 6.59 4.51
C ARG A 194 12.81 6.34 5.33
N LEU A 195 12.44 5.07 5.56
CA LEU A 195 11.24 4.69 6.32
C LEU A 195 11.42 4.81 7.84
N GLN A 196 12.61 5.19 8.34
CA GLN A 196 12.80 5.45 9.78
C GLN A 196 11.92 6.60 10.31
N VAL A 197 11.45 7.50 9.42
CA VAL A 197 10.47 8.55 9.75
C VAL A 197 9.11 8.00 10.22
N LEU A 198 8.85 6.70 10.07
CA LEU A 198 7.64 6.05 10.57
C LEU A 198 7.71 5.69 12.05
N TYR A 199 8.87 5.77 12.71
CA TYR A 199 8.95 5.59 14.16
C TYR A 199 8.46 6.84 14.89
N PRO A 200 7.49 6.75 15.82
CA PRO A 200 6.94 7.93 16.52
C PRO A 200 7.96 8.77 17.29
N GLY A 201 9.07 8.16 17.71
CA GLY A 201 10.18 8.83 18.39
C GLY A 201 11.27 9.38 17.46
N HIS A 202 11.14 9.23 16.14
CA HIS A 202 12.08 9.84 15.19
C HIS A 202 11.89 11.36 15.17
N GLU A 203 12.98 12.14 15.11
CA GLU A 203 12.93 13.60 15.14
C GLU A 203 12.09 14.19 14.00
N LYS A 204 12.20 13.59 12.82
CA LYS A 204 11.42 13.94 11.62
C LYS A 204 10.30 12.95 11.37
N ASN A 205 9.56 12.57 12.41
CA ASN A 205 8.50 11.58 12.23
C ASN A 205 7.33 12.16 11.41
N VAL A 206 6.72 11.32 10.59
CA VAL A 206 5.61 11.72 9.71
C VAL A 206 4.37 12.19 10.49
N TYR A 207 4.21 11.77 11.74
CA TYR A 207 3.03 12.09 12.53
C TYR A 207 3.01 13.55 12.93
N ASP A 208 4.17 14.13 13.22
CA ASP A 208 4.34 15.55 13.52
C ASP A 208 4.43 16.39 12.25
N GLU A 209 5.22 15.93 11.26
CA GLU A 209 5.41 16.63 9.98
C GLU A 209 4.08 16.90 9.26
N PHE A 210 3.21 15.87 9.19
CA PHE A 210 1.90 15.98 8.55
C PHE A 210 0.76 16.24 9.55
N LYS A 211 1.07 16.48 10.83
CA LYS A 211 0.11 16.56 11.95
C LYS A 211 -1.02 15.53 11.80
N MET A 212 -0.68 14.24 11.82
CA MET A 212 -1.61 13.15 11.50
C MET A 212 -2.67 12.89 12.58
N CYS A 213 -2.43 13.32 13.81
CA CYS A 213 -3.34 13.09 14.94
C CYS A 213 -4.25 14.31 15.19
N PRO A 214 -5.56 14.12 15.45
CA PRO A 214 -6.51 15.22 15.71
C PRO A 214 -6.18 16.06 16.94
N ASN A 215 -5.49 15.48 17.93
CA ASN A 215 -5.11 16.16 19.16
C ASN A 215 -3.87 15.51 19.80
N GLU A 216 -3.29 16.24 20.75
CA GLU A 216 -2.08 15.85 21.46
C GLU A 216 -2.25 14.53 22.24
N ALA A 217 -3.42 14.27 22.82
CA ALA A 217 -3.68 13.04 23.56
C ALA A 217 -3.60 11.79 22.66
N LEU A 218 -4.15 11.87 21.44
CA LEU A 218 -4.01 10.80 20.44
C LEU A 218 -2.56 10.71 19.95
N ARG A 219 -1.87 11.83 19.74
CA ARG A 219 -0.46 11.84 19.34
C ARG A 219 0.45 11.16 20.38
N GLN A 220 0.23 11.41 21.66
CA GLN A 220 0.96 10.78 22.75
C GLN A 220 0.62 9.29 22.87
N LYS A 221 -0.66 8.91 22.69
CA LYS A 221 -1.07 7.51 22.66
C LYS A 221 -0.37 6.74 21.53
N LEU A 222 -0.19 7.37 20.36
CA LEU A 222 0.50 6.76 19.22
C LEU A 222 1.95 6.37 19.51
N ASN A 223 2.61 6.99 20.49
CA ASN A 223 3.98 6.61 20.91
C ASN A 223 4.06 5.17 21.47
N GLN A 224 2.92 4.55 21.80
CA GLN A 224 2.86 3.16 22.25
C GLN A 224 2.80 2.15 21.07
N ALA A 225 2.75 2.62 19.82
CA ALA A 225 2.89 1.75 18.66
C ALA A 225 4.26 1.07 18.65
N VAL A 226 4.28 -0.25 18.45
CA VAL A 226 5.51 -1.03 18.33
C VAL A 226 5.73 -1.31 16.87
N ILE A 227 6.71 -0.61 16.30
CA ILE A 227 7.02 -0.63 14.89
C ILE A 227 8.36 -1.33 14.69
N LEU A 228 8.48 -2.11 13.62
CA LEU A 228 9.74 -2.63 13.14
C LEU A 228 9.80 -2.47 11.62
N VAL A 229 10.81 -1.75 11.14
CA VAL A 229 11.09 -1.60 9.71
C VAL A 229 12.32 -2.43 9.37
N GLU A 230 12.16 -3.43 8.50
CA GLU A 230 13.26 -4.27 8.04
C GLU A 230 13.34 -4.38 6.53
N ASN A 231 14.50 -4.79 6.03
CA ASN A 231 14.66 -5.16 4.64
C ASN A 231 14.32 -6.65 4.46
N TRP A 232 13.77 -7.02 3.31
CA TRP A 232 13.36 -8.40 3.04
C TRP A 232 14.48 -9.44 3.21
N HIS A 233 15.76 -9.09 3.01
CA HIS A 233 16.87 -10.03 3.22
C HIS A 233 16.89 -10.60 4.65
N THR A 234 16.36 -9.87 5.65
CA THR A 234 16.23 -10.38 7.02
C THR A 234 15.31 -11.60 7.13
N LEU A 235 14.35 -11.72 6.20
CA LEU A 235 13.41 -12.83 6.07
C LEU A 235 14.04 -14.09 5.47
N MET A 236 15.29 -14.02 5.01
CA MET A 236 16.01 -15.21 4.56
C MET A 236 16.34 -16.12 5.77
N PRO A 237 16.19 -17.45 5.63
CA PRO A 237 16.72 -18.39 6.62
C PRO A 237 18.23 -18.25 6.76
N LEU A 238 18.76 -18.52 7.95
CA LEU A 238 20.21 -18.59 8.15
C LEU A 238 20.79 -19.76 7.33
N LYS A 239 21.98 -19.55 6.74
CA LYS A 239 22.74 -20.64 6.10
C LYS A 239 23.13 -21.66 7.16
N GLU A 240 23.03 -22.95 6.82
CA GLU A 240 23.56 -24.01 7.69
C GLU A 240 25.10 -23.91 7.72
N PRO A 241 25.73 -23.91 8.91
CA PRO A 241 27.18 -23.83 9.00
C PRO A 241 27.83 -25.11 8.46
N GLU A 242 28.67 -24.98 7.43
CA GLU A 242 29.34 -26.11 6.74
C GLU A 242 30.24 -26.96 7.66
N ARG A 243 30.71 -26.40 8.77
CA ARG A 243 31.59 -27.07 9.74
C ARG A 243 31.13 -26.81 11.16
N SER A 244 30.21 -27.64 11.66
CA SER A 244 29.89 -27.67 13.09
C SER A 244 29.80 -29.11 13.59
N VAL A 245 30.47 -29.38 14.72
CA VAL A 245 30.51 -30.70 15.38
C VAL A 245 29.11 -31.06 15.94
N MET A 246 28.29 -30.04 16.23
CA MET A 246 26.85 -30.18 16.46
C MET A 246 26.09 -29.76 15.20
N LYS A 247 25.42 -30.71 14.53
CA LYS A 247 24.43 -30.41 13.50
C LYS A 247 23.24 -29.66 14.13
N LYS A 248 23.33 -28.33 14.26
CA LYS A 248 22.14 -27.50 14.48
C LYS A 248 21.25 -27.71 13.26
N GLY A 249 20.14 -28.42 13.43
CA GLY A 249 19.17 -28.62 12.36
C GLY A 249 18.59 -27.30 11.86
N ARG A 250 17.82 -27.36 10.77
CA ARG A 250 17.12 -26.22 10.16
C ARG A 250 16.50 -25.31 11.23
N GLU A 251 16.75 -24.00 11.13
CA GLU A 251 16.19 -22.98 12.04
C GLU A 251 14.68 -23.17 12.20
N SER A 252 14.19 -23.33 13.44
CA SER A 252 12.76 -23.48 13.71
C SER A 252 11.99 -22.19 13.43
N ASP A 253 10.69 -22.27 13.17
CA ASP A 253 9.86 -21.08 12.91
C ASP A 253 9.86 -20.10 14.10
N GLU A 254 9.92 -20.60 15.33
CA GLU A 254 10.02 -19.76 16.54
C GLU A 254 11.38 -19.05 16.65
N ALA A 255 12.49 -19.75 16.35
CA ALA A 255 13.82 -19.15 16.34
C ALA A 255 13.95 -18.08 15.24
N PHE A 256 13.48 -18.39 14.03
CA PHE A 256 13.39 -17.46 12.92
C PHE A 256 12.61 -16.21 13.30
N THR A 257 11.42 -16.38 13.87
CA THR A 257 10.54 -15.27 14.25
C THR A 257 11.20 -14.35 15.27
N ARG A 258 11.85 -14.90 16.31
CA ARG A 258 12.56 -14.09 17.31
C ARG A 258 13.73 -13.31 16.72
N ARG A 259 14.46 -13.91 15.79
CA ARG A 259 15.57 -13.25 15.09
C ARG A 259 15.09 -12.10 14.22
N VAL A 260 14.06 -12.33 13.40
CA VAL A 260 13.55 -11.33 12.46
C VAL A 260 12.82 -10.21 13.19
N LEU A 261 11.90 -10.56 14.09
CA LEU A 261 11.01 -9.57 14.71
C LEU A 261 11.61 -8.89 15.95
N GLY A 262 12.69 -9.41 16.52
CA GLY A 262 13.32 -8.84 17.72
C GLY A 262 12.30 -8.57 18.83
N LYS A 263 12.15 -7.30 19.24
CA LYS A 263 11.17 -6.88 20.27
C LYS A 263 9.71 -7.12 19.85
N LEU A 264 9.41 -7.06 18.55
CA LEU A 264 8.07 -7.31 18.03
C LEU A 264 7.68 -8.79 18.16
N ALA A 265 8.64 -9.70 18.40
CA ALA A 265 8.39 -11.13 18.57
C ALA A 265 7.60 -11.49 19.84
N THR A 266 7.31 -10.55 20.75
CA THR A 266 6.42 -10.78 21.90
C THR A 266 4.95 -10.57 21.58
N PHE A 267 4.64 -9.93 20.44
CA PHE A 267 3.30 -9.58 20.01
C PHE A 267 2.71 -10.64 19.09
N ARG A 268 1.41 -10.89 19.24
CA ARG A 268 0.61 -11.65 18.27
C ARG A 268 -0.29 -10.70 17.48
N ASP A 269 -0.87 -11.18 16.39
CA ASP A 269 -1.82 -10.42 15.56
C ASP A 269 -1.17 -9.20 14.94
N ILE A 270 -0.01 -9.41 14.34
CA ILE A 270 0.77 -8.32 13.75
C ILE A 270 0.13 -7.86 12.44
N VAL A 271 0.19 -6.56 12.18
CA VAL A 271 -0.10 -6.00 10.85
C VAL A 271 1.20 -5.87 10.09
N VAL A 272 1.19 -6.29 8.83
CA VAL A 272 2.33 -6.13 7.92
C VAL A 272 2.06 -5.00 6.95
N ILE A 273 3.08 -4.23 6.61
CA ILE A 273 3.05 -3.27 5.50
C ILE A 273 4.24 -3.57 4.58
N ASN A 274 3.96 -3.90 3.32
CA ASN A 274 5.00 -4.08 2.31
C ASN A 274 5.13 -2.81 1.47
N ASP A 275 6.32 -2.21 1.42
CA ASP A 275 6.67 -1.21 0.41
C ASP A 275 7.16 -1.89 -0.86
N GLU A 276 6.83 -1.33 -2.01
CA GLU A 276 7.09 -1.94 -3.32
C GLU A 276 6.64 -3.40 -3.39
N ALA A 277 5.39 -3.66 -3.00
CA ALA A 277 4.86 -5.00 -2.82
C ALA A 277 4.90 -5.92 -4.06
N HIS A 278 5.23 -5.39 -5.24
CA HIS A 278 5.52 -6.19 -6.43
C HIS A 278 6.76 -7.07 -6.30
N HIS A 279 7.60 -6.83 -5.30
CA HIS A 279 8.66 -7.75 -4.87
C HIS A 279 8.15 -8.84 -3.90
N ALA A 280 6.88 -8.87 -3.52
CA ALA A 280 6.34 -9.77 -2.50
C ALA A 280 5.13 -10.55 -3.05
N TYR A 281 5.35 -11.63 -3.79
CA TYR A 281 4.28 -12.45 -4.37
C TYR A 281 4.58 -13.94 -4.27
N ARG A 282 3.51 -14.74 -4.22
CA ARG A 282 3.60 -16.20 -4.32
C ARG A 282 3.75 -16.61 -5.78
N GLN A 283 4.76 -17.44 -6.06
CA GLN A 283 4.87 -18.06 -7.37
C GLN A 283 3.75 -19.09 -7.54
N ARG A 284 2.90 -18.93 -8.56
CA ARG A 284 1.88 -19.94 -8.88
C ARG A 284 2.58 -21.16 -9.50
N PRO A 285 2.39 -22.38 -8.98
CA PRO A 285 3.07 -23.59 -9.49
C PRO A 285 2.87 -23.84 -11.00
N GLU A 286 1.74 -23.38 -11.54
CA GLU A 286 1.37 -23.51 -12.95
C GLU A 286 2.09 -22.52 -13.88
N LEU A 287 2.66 -21.45 -13.33
CA LEU A 287 3.34 -20.38 -14.06
C LEU A 287 4.86 -20.51 -13.89
N LYS A 288 5.44 -21.55 -14.52
CA LYS A 288 6.90 -21.73 -14.53
C LYS A 288 7.55 -20.63 -15.38
N VAL A 289 8.04 -19.58 -14.72
CA VAL A 289 8.95 -18.61 -15.34
C VAL A 289 10.35 -19.22 -15.35
N SER A 290 11.01 -19.29 -16.50
CA SER A 290 12.40 -19.72 -16.53
C SER A 290 13.30 -18.66 -15.87
N LYS A 291 14.39 -19.07 -15.21
CA LYS A 291 15.36 -18.12 -14.61
C LYS A 291 15.86 -17.09 -15.63
N ARG A 292 16.07 -17.54 -16.88
CA ARG A 292 16.52 -16.69 -17.99
C ARG A 292 15.48 -15.63 -18.38
N ASP A 293 14.20 -15.98 -18.40
CA ASP A 293 13.12 -15.02 -18.72
C ASP A 293 12.94 -14.01 -17.58
N ALA A 294 13.11 -14.46 -16.32
CA ALA A 294 13.07 -13.57 -15.16
C ALA A 294 14.23 -12.56 -15.17
N GLU A 295 15.46 -13.00 -15.44
CA GLU A 295 16.64 -12.14 -15.57
C GLU A 295 16.45 -11.09 -16.68
N GLN A 296 15.91 -11.47 -17.84
CA GLN A 296 15.63 -10.53 -18.94
C GLN A 296 14.58 -9.46 -18.59
N LEU A 297 13.69 -9.77 -17.64
CA LEU A 297 12.65 -8.87 -17.17
C LEU A 297 13.05 -8.11 -15.89
N GLY A 298 14.28 -8.30 -15.40
CA GLY A 298 14.76 -7.70 -14.15
C GLY A 298 14.03 -8.21 -12.90
N ILE A 299 13.49 -9.43 -12.97
CA ILE A 299 12.71 -10.04 -11.89
C ILE A 299 13.62 -10.92 -11.05
N ASP A 300 13.74 -10.60 -9.76
CA ASP A 300 14.33 -11.51 -8.79
C ASP A 300 13.24 -12.46 -8.23
N LEU A 301 13.21 -13.68 -8.79
CA LEU A 301 12.31 -14.74 -8.36
C LEU A 301 12.62 -15.26 -6.96
N GLU A 302 13.89 -15.17 -6.53
CA GLU A 302 14.31 -15.60 -5.20
C GLU A 302 13.85 -14.60 -4.15
N GLU A 303 14.05 -13.30 -4.39
CA GLU A 303 13.54 -12.21 -3.53
C GLU A 303 12.06 -12.40 -3.20
N ALA A 304 11.21 -12.53 -4.22
CA ALA A 304 9.76 -12.61 -4.01
C ALA A 304 9.31 -13.86 -3.25
N THR A 305 9.94 -14.98 -3.55
CA THR A 305 9.66 -16.24 -2.85
C THR A 305 10.07 -16.14 -1.39
N ARG A 306 11.29 -15.64 -1.12
CA ARG A 306 11.83 -15.55 0.24
C ARG A 306 11.07 -14.56 1.10
N TRP A 307 10.62 -13.45 0.53
CA TRP A 307 9.83 -12.46 1.24
C TRP A 307 8.54 -13.08 1.79
N ILE A 308 7.72 -13.69 0.92
CA ILE A 308 6.45 -14.28 1.34
C ILE A 308 6.65 -15.53 2.21
N GLU A 309 7.63 -16.38 1.91
CA GLU A 309 7.98 -17.53 2.77
C GLU A 309 8.34 -17.08 4.19
N GLY A 310 9.12 -16.01 4.34
CA GLY A 310 9.45 -15.47 5.65
C GLY A 310 8.23 -14.97 6.42
N LEU A 311 7.32 -14.28 5.72
CA LEU A 311 6.04 -13.86 6.32
C LEU A 311 5.17 -15.06 6.72
N ASP A 312 5.15 -16.14 5.94
CA ASP A 312 4.44 -17.37 6.31
C ASP A 312 4.99 -18.01 7.58
N ARG A 313 6.32 -18.04 7.73
CA ARG A 313 6.97 -18.54 8.95
C ARG A 313 6.59 -17.71 10.17
N ILE A 314 6.53 -16.39 10.02
CA ILE A 314 6.06 -15.48 11.08
C ILE A 314 4.58 -15.73 11.39
N HIS A 315 3.74 -15.92 10.36
CA HIS A 315 2.31 -16.15 10.56
C HIS A 315 2.04 -17.40 11.40
N LYS A 316 2.81 -18.49 11.21
CA LYS A 316 2.68 -19.72 12.02
C LYS A 316 2.89 -19.52 13.52
N THR A 317 3.70 -18.54 13.92
CA THR A 317 4.11 -18.36 15.32
C THR A 317 3.47 -17.14 15.98
N ARG A 318 3.13 -16.09 15.21
CA ARG A 318 2.56 -14.82 15.71
C ARG A 318 1.21 -14.43 15.14
N ARG A 319 0.73 -15.13 14.10
CA ARG A 319 -0.42 -14.74 13.29
C ARG A 319 -0.25 -13.34 12.69
N ILE A 320 0.01 -13.29 11.39
CA ILE A 320 -0.20 -12.05 10.61
C ILE A 320 -1.70 -11.83 10.51
N ARG A 321 -2.17 -10.70 11.03
CA ARG A 321 -3.58 -10.32 10.99
C ARG A 321 -4.01 -9.98 9.57
N ARG A 322 -3.20 -9.17 8.90
CA ARG A 322 -3.38 -8.68 7.54
C ARG A 322 -2.09 -8.03 7.06
N CYS A 323 -1.93 -7.98 5.75
CA CYS A 323 -0.91 -7.18 5.08
C CYS A 323 -1.52 -6.08 4.22
N PHE A 324 -1.00 -4.87 4.37
CA PHE A 324 -1.25 -3.74 3.48
C PHE A 324 -0.09 -3.61 2.50
N ASP A 325 -0.36 -3.88 1.23
CA ASP A 325 0.62 -3.83 0.13
C ASP A 325 0.56 -2.48 -0.57
N LEU A 326 1.67 -1.75 -0.60
CA LEU A 326 1.77 -0.49 -1.33
C LEU A 326 2.72 -0.66 -2.52
N SER A 327 2.27 -0.37 -3.74
CA SER A 327 3.08 -0.54 -4.94
C SER A 327 2.62 0.37 -6.08
N ALA A 328 3.56 0.89 -6.88
CA ALA A 328 3.23 1.58 -8.13
C ALA A 328 2.89 0.59 -9.26
N THR A 329 3.43 -0.62 -9.15
CA THR A 329 3.43 -1.63 -10.22
C THR A 329 3.08 -3.01 -9.66
N PRO A 330 1.87 -3.23 -9.09
CA PRO A 330 1.48 -4.47 -8.41
C PRO A 330 1.27 -5.64 -9.40
N PHE A 331 2.37 -6.13 -9.95
CA PHE A 331 2.42 -7.23 -10.91
C PHE A 331 3.24 -8.39 -10.35
N ALA A 332 2.70 -9.61 -10.48
CA ALA A 332 3.46 -10.84 -10.39
C ALA A 332 3.85 -11.34 -11.80
N PRO A 333 5.05 -11.89 -11.97
CA PRO A 333 5.48 -12.55 -13.21
C PRO A 333 4.64 -13.79 -13.53
N THR A 334 4.26 -13.95 -14.81
CA THR A 334 3.41 -15.07 -15.28
C THR A 334 4.12 -16.04 -16.23
N GLY A 335 5.39 -15.79 -16.61
CA GLY A 335 6.19 -16.70 -17.43
C GLY A 335 5.78 -16.83 -18.90
N LYS A 336 4.70 -16.17 -19.34
CA LYS A 336 4.30 -16.14 -20.75
C LYS A 336 4.94 -14.94 -21.47
N LYS A 337 5.42 -15.15 -22.70
CA LYS A 337 5.88 -14.09 -23.63
C LYS A 337 4.75 -13.15 -24.09
N SER A 338 3.51 -13.49 -23.75
CA SER A 338 2.32 -12.69 -24.01
C SER A 338 2.10 -11.74 -22.84
N THR A 339 2.28 -10.46 -23.11
CA THR A 339 1.69 -9.20 -22.58
C THR A 339 0.56 -9.22 -21.53
N GLU A 340 0.33 -10.29 -20.76
CA GLU A 340 -0.64 -10.41 -19.66
C GLU A 340 0.14 -10.61 -18.36
N LYS A 341 0.55 -9.49 -17.77
CA LYS A 341 1.20 -9.45 -16.46
C LYS A 341 0.16 -9.87 -15.41
N GLY A 342 0.53 -10.77 -14.50
CA GLY A 342 -0.36 -11.31 -13.47
C GLY A 342 -0.54 -10.30 -12.36
N LEU A 343 -1.47 -9.36 -12.54
CA LEU A 343 -1.74 -8.36 -11.52
C LEU A 343 -2.12 -9.01 -10.20
N PHE A 344 -1.87 -8.28 -9.13
CA PHE A 344 -2.47 -8.62 -7.85
C PHE A 344 -3.99 -8.54 -7.98
N GLU A 345 -4.66 -9.65 -7.66
CA GLU A 345 -6.12 -9.73 -7.66
C GLU A 345 -6.74 -9.05 -6.42
N TRP A 346 -5.89 -8.61 -5.48
CA TRP A 346 -6.27 -7.95 -4.24
C TRP A 346 -6.02 -6.43 -4.25
N ILE A 347 -5.96 -5.80 -5.43
CA ILE A 347 -5.89 -4.34 -5.56
C ILE A 347 -7.27 -3.76 -5.25
N ILE A 348 -7.32 -2.84 -4.28
CA ILE A 348 -8.56 -2.24 -3.78
C ILE A 348 -8.70 -0.77 -4.18
N SER A 349 -7.59 -0.06 -4.39
CA SER A 349 -7.58 1.33 -4.86
C SER A 349 -6.49 1.55 -5.92
N ASP A 350 -6.67 2.58 -6.73
CA ASP A 350 -5.76 2.92 -7.83
C ASP A 350 -5.63 4.44 -8.01
N PHE A 351 -4.38 4.90 -8.01
CA PHE A 351 -3.96 6.21 -8.49
C PHE A 351 -2.69 6.04 -9.35
N GLY A 352 -2.88 5.99 -10.66
CA GLY A 352 -1.85 5.61 -11.62
C GLY A 352 -0.91 6.75 -12.00
N LEU A 353 0.09 6.44 -12.84
CA LEU A 353 1.07 7.41 -13.31
C LEU A 353 0.42 8.58 -14.06
N ASN A 354 -0.55 8.30 -14.95
CA ASN A 354 -1.26 9.34 -15.68
C ASN A 354 -2.04 10.27 -14.74
N ASP A 355 -2.72 9.72 -13.72
CA ASP A 355 -3.43 10.54 -12.72
C ASP A 355 -2.45 11.42 -11.93
N ALA A 356 -1.27 10.89 -11.59
CA ALA A 356 -0.23 11.64 -10.89
C ALA A 356 0.36 12.78 -11.73
N ILE A 357 0.64 12.55 -13.02
CA ILE A 357 1.09 13.60 -13.96
C ILE A 357 0.00 14.67 -14.11
N GLU A 358 -1.24 14.25 -14.30
CA GLU A 358 -2.39 15.14 -14.50
C GLU A 358 -2.71 15.98 -13.25
N ALA A 359 -2.33 15.51 -12.07
CA ALA A 359 -2.44 16.20 -10.79
C ALA A 359 -1.18 17.01 -10.40
N GLY A 360 -0.11 16.96 -11.20
CA GLY A 360 1.15 17.67 -10.90
C GLY A 360 1.95 17.09 -9.74
N LEU A 361 1.84 15.79 -9.48
CA LEU A 361 2.53 15.09 -8.39
C LEU A 361 3.87 14.44 -8.80
N VAL A 362 4.15 14.37 -10.11
CA VAL A 362 5.36 13.73 -10.69
C VAL A 362 5.87 14.44 -11.92
#